data_AF-A0A6G3Z0L1-F1
#
_entry.id   AF-A0A6G3Z0L1-F1
#
_cell.length_a   1.000
_cell.length_b   1.000
_cell.length_c   1.000
_cell.angle_alpha   90.00
_cell.angle_beta   90.00
_cell.angle_gamma   90.00
#
_symmetry.space_group_name_H-M   'P 1'
#
loop_
_entity.id
_entity.type
_entity.pdbx_description
1 polymer ?
#
loop_
_entity_poly.entity_id
_entity_poly.type
_entity_poly.pdbx_seq_one_letter_code
_entity_poly.pdbx_strand_id
1 'polypeptide(L)'
;MWVIFFGFACLDYGYLLYQSDYFPKIIGVLMVIAGLSYLINSFTLILSPTFSDKVFPILLLSFIGELSLALWLTFKGVIVSKWETRMLESNTI
;
A
#
# COMPACT_ATOMS: atom_id res chain seq x y z
N MET A 1 -11.51 13.03 -9.29
CA MET A 1 -12.50 12.02 -8.87
C MET A 1 -11.89 10.62 -8.76
N TRP A 2 -11.27 10.08 -9.82
CA TRP A 2 -10.70 8.72 -9.83
C TRP A 2 -9.66 8.41 -8.74
N VAL A 3 -8.87 9.41 -8.34
CA VAL A 3 -7.79 9.26 -7.35
C VAL A 3 -8.28 8.86 -5.95
N ILE A 4 -9.55 9.13 -5.64
CA ILE A 4 -10.16 8.77 -4.35
C ILE A 4 -10.36 7.25 -4.28
N PHE A 5 -10.90 6.66 -5.35
CA PHE A 5 -11.06 5.21 -5.47
C PHE A 5 -9.70 4.51 -5.47
N PHE A 6 -8.70 5.12 -6.11
CA PHE A 6 -7.33 4.61 -6.09
C PHE A 6 -6.72 4.63 -4.68
N GLY A 7 -6.92 5.72 -3.92
CA GLY A 7 -6.48 5.82 -2.52
C GLY A 7 -7.12 4.77 -1.61
N PHE A 8 -8.42 4.50 -1.79
CA PHE A 8 -9.11 3.42 -1.08
C PHE A 8 -8.58 2.04 -1.47
N ALA A 9 -8.40 1.75 -2.75
CA ALA A 9 -7.80 0.50 -3.19
C ALA A 9 -6.39 0.32 -2.61
N CYS A 10 -5.60 1.39 -2.52
CA CYS A 10 -4.27 1.37 -1.93
C CYS A 10 -4.30 1.06 -0.42
N LEU A 11 -5.31 1.58 0.30
CA LEU A 11 -5.58 1.22 1.70
C LEU A 11 -5.94 -0.27 1.84
N ASP A 12 -6.83 -0.79 0.99
CA ASP A 12 -7.23 -2.19 1.00
C ASP A 12 -6.01 -3.09 0.73
N TYR A 13 -5.20 -2.76 -0.27
CA TYR A 13 -3.95 -3.47 -0.55
C TYR A 13 -2.98 -3.42 0.64
N GLY A 14 -2.77 -2.25 1.24
CA GLY A 14 -1.91 -2.11 2.41
C GLY A 14 -2.38 -2.95 3.61
N TYR A 15 -3.70 -3.02 3.82
CA TYR A 15 -4.31 -3.87 4.85
C TYR A 15 -4.14 -5.36 4.54
N LEU A 16 -4.41 -5.79 3.30
CA LEU A 16 -4.18 -7.16 2.83
C LEU A 16 -2.71 -7.58 2.96
N LEU A 17 -1.77 -6.69 2.66
CA LEU A 17 -0.33 -6.91 2.84
C LEU A 17 0.05 -7.03 4.31
N TYR A 18 -0.56 -6.23 5.19
CA TYR A 18 -0.33 -6.32 6.63
C TYR A 18 -0.87 -7.63 7.23
N GLN A 19 -2.01 -8.09 6.74
CA GLN A 19 -2.63 -9.34 7.17
C GLN A 19 -1.92 -10.57 6.57
N SER A 20 -1.41 -10.45 5.34
CA SER A 20 -0.54 -11.47 4.75
C SER A 20 0.79 -11.53 5.49
N ASP A 21 0.95 -12.51 6.36
CA ASP A 21 2.21 -12.88 7.01
C ASP A 21 3.35 -13.27 6.01
N TYR A 22 3.04 -13.24 4.70
CA TYR A 22 3.93 -13.41 3.56
C TYR A 22 4.77 -12.19 3.22
N PHE A 23 4.39 -11.00 3.71
CA PHE A 23 5.10 -9.74 3.46
C PHE A 23 5.53 -9.08 4.78
N PRO A 24 6.56 -8.21 4.75
CA PRO A 24 6.90 -7.39 5.92
C PRO A 24 5.77 -6.42 6.20
N LYS A 25 5.27 -6.45 7.43
CA LYS A 25 4.24 -5.52 7.92
C LYS A 25 4.59 -4.05 7.69
N ILE A 26 5.90 -3.73 7.66
CA ILE A 26 6.43 -2.39 7.37
C ILE A 26 5.95 -1.88 6.00
N ILE A 27 5.93 -2.72 4.96
CA ILE A 27 5.52 -2.30 3.61
C ILE A 27 4.02 -2.07 3.55
N GLY A 28 3.23 -2.91 4.23
CA GLY A 28 1.79 -2.69 4.39
C GLY A 28 1.49 -1.34 5.04
N VAL A 29 2.21 -0.98 6.11
CA VAL A 29 2.05 0.32 6.78
C VAL A 29 2.44 1.49 5.87
N LEU A 30 3.55 1.39 5.13
CA LEU A 30 3.91 2.43 4.14
C LEU A 30 2.82 2.59 3.07
N MET A 31 2.20 1.50 2.63
CA MET A 31 1.15 1.52 1.63
C MET A 31 -0.16 2.15 2.15
N VAL A 32 -0.51 1.87 3.41
CA VAL A 32 -1.64 2.52 4.08
C VAL A 32 -1.42 4.04 4.16
N ILE A 33 -0.21 4.46 4.52
CA ILE A 33 0.18 5.88 4.57
C ILE A 33 0.10 6.51 3.16
N ALA A 34 0.53 5.78 2.12
CA ALA A 34 0.41 6.20 0.72
C ALA A 34 -1.05 6.39 0.29
N GLY A 35 -1.96 5.50 0.66
CA GLY A 35 -3.40 5.63 0.38
C GLY A 35 -4.04 6.82 1.10
N LEU A 36 -3.68 7.06 2.37
CA LEU A 36 -4.11 8.22 3.15
C LEU A 36 -3.70 9.54 2.50
N SER A 37 -2.48 9.63 1.98
CA SER A 37 -2.00 10.80 1.22
C SER A 37 -2.86 11.12 0.01
N TYR A 38 -3.34 10.11 -0.73
CA TYR A 38 -4.25 10.31 -1.88
C TYR A 38 -5.63 10.81 -1.46
N LEU A 39 -6.17 10.32 -0.33
CA LEU A 39 -7.43 10.83 0.21
C LEU A 39 -7.29 12.30 0.64
N ILE A 40 -6.21 12.64 1.36
CA ILE A 40 -5.94 14.02 1.81
C ILE A 40 -5.79 14.96 0.60
N ASN A 41 -5.08 14.52 -0.45
CA ASN A 41 -4.97 15.27 -1.70
C ASN A 41 -6.32 15.53 -2.35
N SER A 42 -7.17 14.50 -2.40
CA SER A 42 -8.51 14.62 -2.99
C SER A 42 -9.43 15.53 -2.18
N PHE A 43 -9.39 15.46 -0.84
CA PHE A 43 -10.12 16.38 0.04
C PHE A 43 -9.64 17.83 -0.15
N THR A 44 -8.34 18.05 -0.30
CA THR A 44 -7.79 19.40 -0.50
C THR A 44 -8.20 20.00 -1.84
N LEU A 45 -8.18 19.19 -2.91
CA LEU A 45 -8.69 19.56 -4.23
C LEU A 45 -10.18 19.95 -4.23
N ILE A 46 -10.99 19.30 -3.38
CA ILE A 46 -12.42 19.62 -3.22
C ILE A 46 -12.62 20.91 -2.40
N LEU A 47 -11.81 21.14 -1.36
CA LEU A 47 -11.97 22.29 -0.47
C LEU A 47 -11.49 23.62 -1.09
N SER A 48 -10.37 23.61 -1.82
CA SER A 48 -9.88 24.78 -2.55
C SER A 48 -8.74 24.42 -3.52
N PRO A 49 -8.87 24.72 -4.83
CA PRO A 49 -7.81 24.48 -5.81
C PRO A 49 -6.55 25.34 -5.58
N THR A 50 -6.65 26.42 -4.80
CA THR A 50 -5.51 27.31 -4.47
C THR A 50 -4.48 26.65 -3.55
N PHE A 51 -4.83 25.57 -2.85
CA PHE A 51 -3.88 24.81 -2.03
C PHE A 51 -3.12 23.73 -2.82
N SER A 52 -3.45 23.51 -4.09
CA SER A 52 -2.92 22.39 -4.90
C SER A 52 -1.39 22.35 -4.97
N ASP A 53 -0.71 23.52 -4.94
CA ASP A 53 0.76 23.59 -4.93
C ASP A 53 1.41 23.03 -3.65
N LYS A 54 0.72 23.09 -2.51
CA LYS A 54 1.25 22.58 -1.23
C LYS A 54 1.03 21.08 -1.02
N VAL A 55 0.16 20.47 -1.80
CA VAL A 55 -0.19 19.04 -1.64
C VAL A 55 0.59 18.14 -2.59
N PHE A 56 1.25 18.72 -3.60
CA PHE A 56 2.18 18.03 -4.48
C PHE A 56 3.22 17.16 -3.73
N PRO A 57 3.86 17.59 -2.62
CA PRO A 57 4.78 16.74 -1.88
C PRO A 57 4.12 15.55 -1.17
N ILE A 58 2.80 15.55 -0.93
CA ILE A 58 2.10 14.42 -0.31
C ILE A 58 1.98 13.23 -1.28
N LEU A 59 1.92 13.50 -2.59
CA LEU A 59 1.98 12.48 -3.63
C LEU A 59 3.34 11.80 -3.68
N LEU A 60 4.41 12.49 -3.26
CA LEU A 60 5.74 11.89 -3.14
C LEU A 60 5.76 10.75 -2.11
N LEU A 61 4.97 10.88 -1.04
CA LEU A 61 4.82 9.85 -0.03
C LEU A 61 4.10 8.61 -0.58
N SER A 62 3.09 8.83 -1.43
CA SER A 62 2.43 7.74 -2.16
C SER A 62 3.40 7.05 -3.11
N PHE A 63 4.19 7.83 -3.84
CA PHE A 63 5.23 7.31 -4.74
C PHE A 63 6.25 6.45 -3.99
N ILE A 64 6.69 6.88 -2.81
CA ILE A 64 7.61 6.10 -1.96
C ILE A 64 6.95 4.79 -1.49
N GLY A 65 5.67 4.80 -1.12
CA GLY A 65 4.95 3.59 -0.74
C GLY A 65 4.84 2.57 -1.87
N GLU A 66 4.42 3.03 -3.06
CA GLU A 66 4.31 2.20 -4.27
C GLU A 66 5.68 1.68 -4.72
N LEU A 67 6.70 2.55 -4.74
CA LEU A 67 8.06 2.19 -5.14
C LEU A 67 8.68 1.18 -4.16
N SER A 68 8.46 1.35 -2.85
CA SER A 68 8.95 0.43 -1.83
C SER A 68 8.34 -0.96 -1.99
N LEU A 69 7.04 -1.04 -2.27
CA LEU A 69 6.38 -2.30 -2.59
C LEU A 69 6.90 -2.91 -3.90
N ALA A 70 7.02 -2.11 -4.96
CA ALA A 70 7.51 -2.57 -6.25
C ALA A 70 8.93 -3.12 -6.14
N LEU A 71 9.83 -2.43 -5.43
CA LEU A 71 11.18 -2.93 -5.14
C LEU A 71 11.12 -4.23 -4.35
N TRP A 72 10.29 -4.30 -3.31
CA TRP A 72 10.19 -5.51 -2.50
C TRP A 72 9.74 -6.73 -3.31
N LEU A 73 8.69 -6.56 -4.12
CA LEU A 73 8.20 -7.60 -5.03
C LEU A 73 9.27 -8.01 -6.06
N THR A 74 10.05 -7.04 -6.56
CA THR A 74 11.11 -7.29 -7.54
C THR A 74 12.29 -8.08 -6.94
N PHE A 75 12.74 -7.73 -5.74
CA PHE A 75 13.94 -8.34 -5.15
C PHE A 75 13.65 -9.60 -4.33
N LYS A 76 12.60 -9.57 -3.50
CA LYS A 76 12.31 -10.65 -2.54
C LYS A 76 11.05 -11.44 -2.89
N GLY A 77 10.11 -10.82 -3.59
CA GLY A 77 8.83 -11.42 -3.92
C GLY A 77 8.03 -11.83 -2.68
N VAL A 78 7.29 -12.92 -2.81
CA VAL A 78 6.53 -13.55 -1.72
C VAL A 78 7.45 -14.44 -0.89
N ILE A 79 7.35 -14.37 0.44
CA ILE A 79 8.05 -15.33 1.33
C ILE A 79 7.43 -16.71 1.15
N VAL A 80 7.97 -17.51 0.23
CA VAL A 80 7.51 -18.88 -0.10
C VAL A 80 7.66 -19.85 1.08
N SER A 81 8.60 -19.58 1.99
CA SER A 81 8.86 -20.42 3.16
C SER A 81 7.62 -20.67 4.05
N LYS A 82 6.68 -19.72 4.15
CA LYS A 82 5.43 -19.93 4.89
C LYS A 82 4.36 -20.67 4.09
N TRP A 83 4.50 -20.73 2.77
CA TRP A 83 3.57 -21.44 1.89
C TRP A 83 3.79 -22.96 1.99
N GLU A 84 5.04 -23.41 2.05
CA GLU A 84 5.39 -24.83 2.26
C GLU A 84 4.92 -25.36 3.61
N THR A 85 5.04 -24.58 4.69
CA THR A 85 4.54 -24.99 6.02
C THR A 85 3.02 -25.19 6.02
N ARG A 86 2.28 -24.32 5.32
CA ARG A 86 0.81 -24.41 5.23
C ARG A 86 0.36 -25.61 4.39
N MET A 87 1.11 -25.96 3.35
CA MET A 87 0.87 -27.16 2.54
C MET A 87 1.21 -28.45 3.30
N LEU A 88 2.21 -28.43 4.18
CA LEU A 88 2.57 -29.57 5.02
C LEU A 88 1.54 -29.83 6.13
N GLU A 89 0.91 -28.80 6.70
CA GLU A 89 -0.19 -28.94 7.66
C GLU A 89 -1.51 -29.43 7.03
N SER A 90 -1.79 -29.11 5.76
CA SER A 90 -3.01 -29.59 5.11
C SER A 90 -2.92 -31.03 4.62
N ASN A 91 -1.70 -31.56 4.45
CA ASN A 91 -1.45 -32.90 3.93
C ASN A 91 -1.28 -33.97 5.03
N THR A 92 -1.39 -33.57 6.30
CA THR A 92 -1.33 -34.45 7.48
C THR A 92 -2.70 -34.71 8.13
N ILE A 93 -3.79 -34.28 7.48
CA ILE A 93 -5.18 -34.52 7.90
C ILE A 93 -5.80 -35.66 7.08
#